data_AF-A0A1N7SUN6-F1
#
_entry.id   AF-A0A1N7SUN6-F1
#
_cell.length_a   1.000
_cell.length_b   1.000
_cell.length_c   1.000
_cell.angle_alpha   90.00
_cell.angle_beta   90.00
_cell.angle_gamma   90.00
#
_symmetry.space_group_name_H-M   'P 1'
#
loop_
_entity.id
_entity.type
_entity.pdbx_description
1 polymer ?
#
loop_
_entity_poly.entity_id
_entity_poly.type
_entity_poly.pdbx_seq_one_letter_code
_entity_poly.pdbx_strand_id
1 'polypeptide(L)'
;MQPSAFDRVYFQSLKRDLVAATRDVFRVPDSQVNESFARGFGVQTYAALIAALDGDHPRKQLKAPGVELFDHAAFAARMTELADERIAESVSAILEGARIDIKIVRRSPARQNPVRYSDIAYDVTVAISGVPPEVLELSPEFLIPEFFGLDGTELYRLDCDWSFRVDGEYAITRKQSGQGLLNSKIVDGRWKGGLYIYSLKHQEDDARCLRSVKAALARAMLPALTSRVRCSINQPDRYQYGAWRVRITIGPVIQGFLGGSRLVFALPKLPKRLVVMDKGCMFDVGVGVFQNGEWSADIYSNGIPEDKNPTGIAQVKAELLQAVNQALQGTGFTVRARERSRACRSLFLTGREPGNAKAPRVFLKSNAVNAMFSTVS
;
A
#
# COMPACT_ATOMS: atom_id res chain seq x y z
N MET A 1 -29.12 16.62 -1.74
CA MET A 1 -28.21 16.53 -2.91
C MET A 1 -28.31 15.16 -3.52
N GLN A 2 -28.97 15.03 -4.67
CA GLN A 2 -28.92 13.81 -5.48
C GLN A 2 -27.48 13.56 -5.95
N PRO A 3 -27.02 12.30 -6.03
CA PRO A 3 -25.73 12.01 -6.65
C PRO A 3 -25.76 12.46 -8.10
N SER A 4 -24.75 13.24 -8.52
CA SER A 4 -24.51 13.55 -9.93
C SER A 4 -24.32 12.23 -10.69
N ALA A 5 -24.95 12.08 -11.84
CA ALA A 5 -24.79 10.88 -12.66
C ALA A 5 -23.30 10.64 -12.99
N PHE A 6 -22.86 9.38 -12.94
CA PHE A 6 -21.53 8.99 -13.39
C PHE A 6 -21.45 9.16 -14.92
N ASP A 7 -20.89 10.29 -15.35
CA ASP A 7 -20.76 10.66 -16.75
C ASP A 7 -19.29 10.69 -17.22
N ARG A 8 -19.11 11.01 -18.50
CA ARG A 8 -17.77 11.09 -19.11
C ARG A 8 -16.89 12.15 -18.47
N VAL A 9 -17.46 13.27 -18.02
CA VAL A 9 -16.70 14.36 -17.39
C VAL A 9 -16.15 13.88 -16.03
N TYR A 10 -17.00 13.26 -15.23
CA TYR A 10 -16.62 12.68 -13.96
C TYR A 10 -15.54 11.59 -14.13
N PHE A 11 -15.73 10.67 -15.08
CA PHE A 11 -14.73 9.64 -15.39
C PHE A 11 -13.37 10.23 -15.79
N GLN A 12 -13.34 11.26 -16.64
CA GLN A 12 -12.08 11.91 -17.02
C GLN A 12 -11.41 12.60 -15.84
N SER A 13 -12.18 13.19 -14.91
CA SER A 13 -11.61 13.74 -13.67
C SER A 13 -10.99 12.64 -12.81
N LEU A 14 -11.73 11.55 -12.54
CA LEU A 14 -11.24 10.43 -11.75
C LEU A 14 -9.92 9.86 -12.32
N LYS A 15 -9.88 9.66 -13.65
CA LYS A 15 -8.66 9.20 -14.33
C LYS A 15 -7.51 10.19 -14.15
N ARG A 16 -7.75 11.48 -14.39
CA ARG A 16 -6.73 12.53 -14.26
C ARG A 16 -6.17 12.57 -12.85
N ASP A 17 -7.02 12.43 -11.84
CA ASP A 17 -6.62 12.48 -10.43
C ASP A 17 -5.78 11.24 -10.06
N LEU A 18 -6.14 10.06 -10.57
CA LEU A 18 -5.33 8.84 -10.41
C LEU A 18 -3.96 8.96 -11.09
N VAL A 19 -3.93 9.47 -12.32
CA VAL A 19 -2.68 9.68 -13.07
C VAL A 19 -1.79 10.72 -12.38
N ALA A 20 -2.37 11.80 -11.87
CA ALA A 20 -1.64 12.81 -11.10
C ALA A 20 -1.05 12.21 -9.82
N ALA A 21 -1.86 11.48 -9.04
CA ALA A 21 -1.43 10.87 -7.78
C ALA A 21 -0.33 9.81 -7.97
N THR A 22 -0.38 9.05 -9.07
CA THR A 22 0.67 8.08 -9.40
C THR A 22 1.94 8.78 -9.88
N ARG A 23 1.83 9.79 -10.76
CA ARG A 23 2.99 10.50 -11.38
C ARG A 23 4.03 10.99 -10.37
N ASP A 24 3.60 11.40 -9.18
CA ASP A 24 4.49 11.92 -8.13
C ASP A 24 5.40 10.86 -7.51
N VAL A 25 5.06 9.58 -7.67
CA VAL A 25 5.77 8.43 -7.09
C VAL A 25 6.22 7.41 -8.13
N PHE A 26 5.36 7.00 -9.07
CA PHE A 26 5.70 6.11 -10.17
C PHE A 26 4.77 6.31 -11.37
N ARG A 27 5.31 6.17 -12.58
CA ARG A 27 4.53 6.37 -13.81
C ARG A 27 3.73 5.12 -14.16
N VAL A 28 2.44 5.31 -14.46
CA VAL A 28 1.58 4.30 -15.10
C VAL A 28 1.10 4.87 -16.44
N PRO A 29 1.31 4.18 -17.56
CA PRO A 29 0.76 4.58 -18.86
C PRO A 29 -0.76 4.76 -18.83
N ASP A 30 -1.26 5.85 -19.42
CA ASP A 30 -2.69 6.15 -19.55
C ASP A 30 -3.49 5.00 -20.19
N SER A 31 -2.91 4.30 -21.17
CA SER A 31 -3.54 3.15 -21.81
C SER A 31 -3.84 2.02 -20.82
N GLN A 32 -2.93 1.74 -19.89
CA GLN A 32 -3.13 0.71 -18.87
C GLN A 32 -4.22 1.12 -17.87
N VAL A 33 -4.23 2.39 -17.47
CA VAL A 33 -5.27 2.95 -16.59
C VAL A 33 -6.65 2.87 -17.27
N ASN A 34 -6.74 3.27 -18.54
CA ASN A 34 -7.98 3.24 -19.33
C ASN A 34 -8.57 1.83 -19.45
N GLU A 35 -7.73 0.85 -19.82
CA GLU A 35 -8.15 -0.54 -19.98
C GLU A 35 -8.52 -1.20 -18.64
N SER A 36 -7.84 -0.82 -17.56
CA SER A 36 -8.18 -1.30 -16.22
C SER A 36 -9.51 -0.72 -15.74
N PHE A 37 -9.77 0.57 -15.97
CA PHE A 37 -11.07 1.17 -15.69
C PHE A 37 -12.20 0.51 -16.50
N ALA A 38 -11.97 0.22 -17.78
CA ALA A 38 -12.94 -0.51 -18.60
C ALA A 38 -13.37 -1.82 -17.92
N ARG A 39 -12.40 -2.61 -17.44
CA ARG A 39 -12.66 -3.85 -16.72
C ARG A 39 -13.36 -3.64 -15.38
N GLY A 40 -12.95 -2.64 -14.60
CA GLY A 40 -13.62 -2.30 -13.35
C GLY A 40 -15.07 -1.86 -13.55
N PHE A 41 -15.37 -1.16 -14.65
CA PHE A 41 -16.74 -0.86 -15.06
C PHE A 41 -17.38 -1.98 -15.87
N GLY A 42 -16.83 -3.20 -15.86
CA GLY A 42 -17.38 -4.42 -16.45
C GLY A 42 -17.63 -4.37 -17.96
N VAL A 43 -16.76 -3.69 -18.70
CA VAL A 43 -16.67 -3.75 -20.17
C VAL A 43 -15.27 -4.18 -20.58
N GLN A 44 -15.11 -4.69 -21.80
CA GLN A 44 -13.88 -5.37 -22.21
C GLN A 44 -12.75 -4.40 -22.61
N THR A 45 -13.10 -3.21 -23.10
CA THR A 45 -12.18 -2.23 -23.71
C THR A 45 -12.53 -0.81 -23.32
N TYR A 46 -11.56 0.11 -23.41
CA TYR A 46 -11.81 1.53 -23.16
C TYR A 46 -12.84 2.15 -24.11
N ALA A 47 -12.83 1.78 -25.39
CA ALA A 47 -13.82 2.25 -26.35
C ALA A 47 -15.25 1.87 -25.94
N ALA A 48 -15.46 0.64 -25.44
CA ALA A 48 -16.76 0.20 -24.93
C ALA A 48 -17.17 0.96 -23.65
N LEU A 49 -16.21 1.36 -22.80
CA LEU A 49 -16.48 2.20 -21.64
C LEU A 49 -16.98 3.58 -22.05
N ILE A 50 -16.32 4.21 -23.04
CA ILE A 50 -16.75 5.52 -23.55
C ILE A 50 -18.15 5.41 -24.16
N ALA A 51 -18.44 4.40 -24.98
CA ALA A 51 -19.79 4.18 -25.50
C ALA A 51 -20.83 3.98 -24.37
N ALA A 52 -20.47 3.28 -23.28
CA ALA A 52 -21.37 3.05 -22.15
C ALA A 52 -21.62 4.31 -21.31
N LEU A 53 -20.63 5.20 -21.23
CA LEU A 53 -20.73 6.52 -20.62
C LEU A 53 -21.55 7.50 -21.47
N ASP A 54 -21.45 7.40 -22.80
CA ASP A 54 -22.19 8.26 -23.73
C ASP A 54 -23.66 7.79 -23.89
N GLY A 55 -23.95 6.53 -23.51
CA GLY A 55 -25.30 5.92 -23.54
C GLY A 55 -25.56 5.06 -24.78
N ASP A 56 -24.56 4.94 -25.65
CA ASP A 56 -24.64 4.28 -26.96
C ASP A 56 -24.27 2.80 -26.90
N HIS A 57 -23.84 2.28 -25.73
CA HIS A 57 -23.45 0.89 -25.62
C HIS A 57 -24.67 -0.05 -25.52
N PRO A 58 -24.76 -1.09 -26.37
CA PRO A 58 -26.00 -1.85 -26.58
C PRO A 58 -26.45 -2.68 -25.38
N ARG A 59 -25.56 -2.98 -24.43
CA ARG A 59 -25.83 -3.88 -23.29
C ARG A 59 -25.56 -3.27 -21.93
N LYS A 60 -25.06 -2.03 -21.87
CA LYS A 60 -24.59 -1.44 -20.61
C LYS A 60 -24.68 0.07 -20.67
N GLN A 61 -25.46 0.65 -19.76
CA GLN A 61 -25.58 2.10 -19.62
C GLN A 61 -25.16 2.48 -18.20
N LEU A 62 -24.17 3.36 -18.08
CA LEU A 62 -23.62 3.78 -16.78
C LEU A 62 -24.30 5.04 -16.22
N LYS A 63 -25.16 5.70 -17.01
CA LYS A 63 -25.86 6.95 -16.61
C LYS A 63 -26.99 6.75 -15.58
N ALA A 64 -27.39 5.50 -15.29
CA ALA A 64 -28.52 5.23 -14.41
C ALA A 64 -28.12 5.41 -12.92
N PRO A 65 -28.87 6.19 -12.13
CA PRO A 65 -28.59 6.36 -10.70
C PRO A 65 -28.67 5.02 -9.98
N GLY A 66 -27.61 4.68 -9.23
CA GLY A 66 -27.50 3.40 -8.50
C GLY A 66 -26.75 2.28 -9.23
N VAL A 67 -26.22 2.52 -10.44
CA VAL A 67 -25.44 1.53 -11.24
C VAL A 67 -23.91 1.64 -11.01
N GLU A 68 -23.48 2.45 -10.03
CA GLU A 68 -22.06 2.73 -9.74
C GLU A 68 -21.34 1.62 -8.99
N LEU A 69 -21.41 0.38 -9.48
CA LEU A 69 -20.66 -0.72 -8.93
C LEU A 69 -19.37 -0.89 -9.72
N PHE A 70 -18.38 -0.06 -9.39
CA PHE A 70 -17.01 -0.24 -9.84
C PHE A 70 -16.42 -1.49 -9.16
N ASP A 71 -15.98 -2.45 -9.98
CA ASP A 71 -15.37 -3.69 -9.52
C ASP A 71 -13.85 -3.51 -9.38
N HIS A 72 -13.41 -3.21 -8.15
CA HIS A 72 -11.99 -3.03 -7.84
C HIS A 72 -11.15 -4.27 -8.13
N ALA A 73 -11.71 -5.48 -7.96
CA ALA A 73 -10.97 -6.71 -8.24
C ALA A 73 -10.75 -6.89 -9.74
N ALA A 74 -11.77 -6.62 -10.57
CA ALA A 74 -11.62 -6.65 -12.02
C ALA A 74 -10.66 -5.58 -12.54
N PHE A 75 -10.65 -4.38 -11.93
CA PHE A 75 -9.66 -3.34 -12.22
C PHE A 75 -8.23 -3.81 -11.88
N ALA A 76 -8.03 -4.31 -10.66
CA ALA A 76 -6.72 -4.74 -10.18
C ALA A 76 -6.17 -5.89 -11.02
N ALA A 77 -6.99 -6.90 -11.32
CA ALA A 77 -6.62 -8.03 -12.17
C ALA A 77 -6.13 -7.56 -13.56
N ARG A 78 -6.87 -6.63 -14.19
CA ARG A 78 -6.46 -6.07 -15.48
C ARG A 78 -5.18 -5.26 -15.39
N MET A 79 -4.99 -4.50 -14.31
CA MET A 79 -3.74 -3.76 -14.10
C MET A 79 -2.55 -4.70 -13.91
N THR A 80 -2.75 -5.84 -13.23
CA THR A 80 -1.72 -6.88 -13.07
C THR A 80 -1.33 -7.48 -14.42
N GLU A 81 -2.31 -7.78 -15.30
CA GLU A 81 -2.06 -8.30 -16.66
C GLU A 81 -1.25 -7.33 -17.52
N LEU A 82 -1.52 -6.02 -17.40
CA LEU A 82 -0.95 -5.00 -18.28
C LEU A 82 0.38 -4.42 -17.77
N ALA A 83 0.63 -4.49 -16.47
CA ALA A 83 1.82 -3.97 -15.82
C ALA A 83 2.45 -5.08 -14.97
N ASP A 84 2.29 -4.99 -13.65
CA ASP A 84 2.69 -6.02 -12.70
C ASP A 84 1.80 -5.93 -11.45
N GLU A 85 1.90 -6.95 -10.61
CA GLU A 85 1.13 -7.07 -9.38
C GLU A 85 1.36 -5.90 -8.41
N ARG A 86 2.61 -5.46 -8.22
CA ARG A 86 2.94 -4.39 -7.26
C ARG A 86 2.37 -3.06 -7.71
N ILE A 87 2.42 -2.77 -9.01
CA ILE A 87 1.79 -1.59 -9.60
C ILE A 87 0.26 -1.68 -9.42
N ALA A 88 -0.35 -2.83 -9.70
CA ALA A 88 -1.79 -3.02 -9.56
C ALA A 88 -2.29 -2.78 -8.12
N GLU A 89 -1.60 -3.32 -7.13
CA GLU A 89 -1.91 -3.10 -5.70
C GLU A 89 -1.73 -1.63 -5.31
N SER A 90 -0.64 -1.01 -5.75
CA SER A 90 -0.35 0.40 -5.44
C SER A 90 -1.38 1.34 -6.05
N VAL A 91 -1.76 1.12 -7.31
CA VAL A 91 -2.79 1.91 -8.01
C VAL A 91 -4.15 1.69 -7.37
N SER A 92 -4.46 0.46 -6.96
CA SER A 92 -5.71 0.15 -6.25
C SER A 92 -5.82 0.88 -4.92
N ALA A 93 -4.74 0.94 -4.14
CA ALA A 93 -4.71 1.72 -2.89
C ALA A 93 -4.92 3.23 -3.16
N ILE A 94 -4.29 3.79 -4.19
CA ILE A 94 -4.49 5.20 -4.58
C ILE A 94 -5.94 5.45 -5.02
N LEU A 95 -6.52 4.51 -5.77
CA LEU A 95 -7.92 4.58 -6.20
C LEU A 95 -8.90 4.52 -5.02
N GLU A 96 -8.55 3.81 -3.95
CA GLU A 96 -9.28 3.81 -2.66
C GLU A 96 -9.11 5.10 -1.86
N GLY A 97 -8.27 6.02 -2.31
CA GLY A 97 -8.05 7.33 -1.69
C GLY A 97 -6.70 7.51 -1.03
N ALA A 98 -5.88 6.46 -0.90
CA ALA A 98 -4.56 6.57 -0.29
C ALA A 98 -3.67 7.57 -1.04
N ARG A 99 -2.97 8.41 -0.30
CA ARG A 99 -1.98 9.36 -0.81
C ARG A 99 -0.72 9.23 0.02
N ILE A 100 0.42 9.34 -0.63
CA ILE A 100 1.74 9.25 -0.01
C ILE A 100 2.60 10.42 -0.47
N ASP A 101 3.10 11.19 0.49
CA ASP A 101 4.08 12.25 0.26
C ASP A 101 5.42 11.79 0.83
N ILE A 102 6.42 11.67 -0.05
CA ILE A 102 7.76 11.20 0.30
C ILE A 102 8.72 12.36 0.10
N LYS A 103 9.33 12.82 1.20
CA LYS A 103 10.36 13.85 1.20
C LYS A 103 11.70 13.22 1.51
N ILE A 104 12.66 13.43 0.62
CA ILE A 104 14.05 13.00 0.79
C ILE A 104 14.91 14.27 0.83
N VAL A 105 15.55 14.51 1.98
CA VAL A 105 16.30 15.76 2.22
C VAL A 105 17.74 15.39 2.53
N ARG A 106 18.68 15.96 1.77
CA ARG A 106 20.11 15.75 1.99
C ARG A 106 20.50 16.27 3.37
N ARG A 107 21.22 15.46 4.16
CA ARG A 107 21.69 15.90 5.48
C ARG A 107 22.68 17.06 5.34
N SER A 108 22.67 17.96 6.32
CA SER A 108 23.60 19.10 6.36
C SER A 108 25.06 18.63 6.40
N PRO A 109 26.02 19.44 5.93
CA PRO A 109 27.45 19.05 5.92
C PRO A 109 27.96 18.55 7.28
N ALA A 110 27.52 19.17 8.38
CA ALA A 110 27.87 18.74 9.74
C ALA A 110 27.39 17.33 10.08
N ARG A 111 26.22 16.91 9.57
CA ARG A 111 25.64 15.57 9.78
C ARG A 111 26.14 14.53 8.77
N GLN A 112 26.73 14.95 7.64
CA GLN A 112 27.39 14.05 6.69
C GLN A 112 28.69 13.48 7.29
N ASN A 113 29.45 14.32 7.99
CA ASN A 113 30.75 13.96 8.56
C ASN A 113 31.66 13.21 7.56
N PRO A 114 32.11 13.90 6.48
CA PRO A 114 32.89 13.28 5.40
C PRO A 114 34.27 12.76 5.85
N VAL A 115 34.72 13.14 7.05
CA VAL A 115 35.94 12.59 7.65
C VAL A 115 35.75 11.14 8.07
N ARG A 116 34.53 10.77 8.52
CA ARG A 116 34.22 9.44 9.05
C ARG A 116 33.52 8.55 8.03
N TYR A 117 32.75 9.14 7.12
CA TYR A 117 31.85 8.42 6.23
C TYR A 117 32.09 8.83 4.78
N SER A 118 32.13 7.84 3.88
CA SER A 118 32.30 8.04 2.45
C SER A 118 30.97 8.08 1.68
N ASP A 119 29.84 7.88 2.37
CA ASP A 119 28.51 7.93 1.78
C ASP A 119 27.87 9.33 1.85
N ILE A 120 26.90 9.57 0.98
CA ILE A 120 26.02 10.74 1.11
C ILE A 120 24.70 10.28 1.75
N ALA A 121 24.40 10.87 2.90
CA ALA A 121 23.22 10.54 3.68
C ALA A 121 22.07 11.54 3.49
N TYR A 122 20.84 11.03 3.47
CA TYR A 122 19.60 11.80 3.38
C TYR A 122 18.66 11.35 4.49
N ASP A 123 17.85 12.27 4.99
CA ASP A 123 16.69 11.94 5.81
C ASP A 123 15.49 11.69 4.90
N VAL A 124 14.79 10.59 5.13
CA VAL A 124 13.59 10.20 4.39
C VAL A 124 12.41 10.29 5.34
N THR A 125 11.39 11.02 4.94
CA THR A 125 10.13 11.13 5.69
C THR A 125 8.96 10.87 4.76
N VAL A 126 7.98 10.13 5.28
CA VAL A 126 6.77 9.78 4.55
C VAL A 126 5.56 10.21 5.37
N ALA A 127 4.61 10.86 4.71
CA ALA A 127 3.30 11.18 5.24
C ALA A 127 2.23 10.51 4.38
N ILE A 128 1.25 9.89 5.04
CA ILE A 128 0.13 9.20 4.42
C ILE A 128 -1.16 9.94 4.75
N SER A 129 -2.04 10.05 3.75
CA SER A 129 -3.36 10.65 3.91
C SER A 129 -4.39 9.95 3.04
N GLY A 130 -5.68 10.24 3.27
CA GLY A 130 -6.79 9.66 2.50
C GLY A 130 -7.05 8.17 2.79
N VAL A 131 -6.39 7.61 3.79
CA VAL A 131 -6.59 6.24 4.27
C VAL A 131 -7.52 6.28 5.50
N PRO A 132 -8.47 5.33 5.67
CA PRO A 132 -9.27 5.24 6.88
C PRO A 132 -8.40 5.13 8.15
N PRO A 133 -8.71 5.85 9.25
CA PRO A 133 -7.93 5.80 10.49
C PRO A 133 -7.72 4.39 11.01
N GLU A 134 -8.73 3.52 10.88
CA GLU A 134 -8.72 2.14 11.34
C GLU A 134 -7.64 1.30 10.64
N VAL A 135 -7.30 1.62 9.38
CA VAL A 135 -6.17 0.97 8.70
C VAL A 135 -4.84 1.40 9.32
N LEU A 136 -4.70 2.68 9.67
CA LEU A 136 -3.45 3.22 10.25
C LEU A 136 -3.23 2.75 11.69
N GLU A 137 -4.31 2.57 12.47
CA GLU A 137 -4.27 2.03 13.83
C GLU A 137 -3.69 0.60 13.87
N LEU A 138 -3.90 -0.18 12.81
CA LEU A 138 -3.31 -1.52 12.66
C LEU A 138 -1.79 -1.50 12.40
N SER A 139 -1.18 -0.32 12.32
CA SER A 139 0.25 -0.12 12.04
C SER A 139 0.75 -0.91 10.82
N PRO A 140 0.25 -0.62 9.60
CA PRO A 140 0.50 -1.45 8.43
C PRO A 140 1.98 -1.71 8.19
N GLU A 141 2.33 -2.99 8.08
CA GLU A 141 3.71 -3.43 7.89
C GLU A 141 4.09 -3.49 6.42
N PHE A 142 5.35 -3.29 6.08
CA PHE A 142 5.90 -3.48 4.74
C PHE A 142 7.39 -3.79 4.81
N LEU A 143 7.97 -4.22 3.69
CA LEU A 143 9.40 -4.46 3.57
C LEU A 143 10.09 -3.27 2.91
N ILE A 144 11.17 -2.81 3.53
CA ILE A 144 12.00 -1.74 2.97
C ILE A 144 12.64 -2.25 1.66
N PRO A 145 12.53 -1.50 0.55
CA PRO A 145 13.14 -1.91 -0.71
C PRO A 145 14.67 -1.92 -0.63
N GLU A 146 15.28 -2.85 -1.34
CA GLU A 146 16.73 -2.99 -1.47
C GLU A 146 17.22 -2.58 -2.86
N PHE A 147 18.45 -2.08 -2.95
CA PHE A 147 19.02 -1.53 -4.18
C PHE A 147 20.44 -2.03 -4.41
N PHE A 148 20.56 -3.09 -5.20
CA PHE A 148 21.83 -3.72 -5.56
C PHE A 148 22.12 -3.55 -7.06
N GLY A 149 23.42 -3.56 -7.40
CA GLY A 149 23.90 -3.71 -8.76
C GLY A 149 23.72 -5.14 -9.27
N LEU A 150 24.01 -5.35 -10.56
CA LEU A 150 23.94 -6.67 -11.19
C LEU A 150 24.94 -7.68 -10.59
N ASP A 151 26.02 -7.17 -10.01
CA ASP A 151 27.05 -7.90 -9.29
C ASP A 151 26.72 -8.15 -7.81
N GLY A 152 25.55 -7.70 -7.33
CA GLY A 152 25.14 -7.82 -5.93
C GLY A 152 25.74 -6.75 -5.00
N THR A 153 26.48 -5.78 -5.55
CA THR A 153 27.03 -4.64 -4.80
C THR A 153 25.90 -3.72 -4.36
N GLU A 154 25.88 -3.31 -3.09
CA GLU A 154 24.86 -2.38 -2.58
C GLU A 154 25.14 -0.96 -3.09
N LEU A 155 24.26 -0.43 -3.94
CA LEU A 155 24.46 0.89 -4.54
C LEU A 155 24.07 2.01 -3.58
N TYR A 156 22.97 1.79 -2.86
CA TYR A 156 22.46 2.69 -1.83
C TYR A 156 21.52 1.93 -0.90
N ARG A 157 21.49 2.35 0.36
CA ARG A 157 20.72 1.70 1.42
C ARG A 157 19.64 2.62 1.94
N LEU A 158 18.40 2.13 1.92
CA LEU A 158 17.33 2.69 2.72
C LEU A 158 17.25 1.91 4.04
N ASP A 159 17.19 2.62 5.15
CA ASP A 159 17.01 2.06 6.50
C ASP A 159 15.90 2.83 7.22
N CYS A 160 15.19 2.16 8.11
CA CYS A 160 14.15 2.78 8.92
C CYS A 160 14.71 3.25 10.26
N ASP A 161 14.10 4.32 10.78
CA ASP A 161 14.28 4.69 12.17
C ASP A 161 13.74 3.57 13.09
N TRP A 162 14.39 3.38 14.25
CA TRP A 162 14.12 2.29 15.16
C TRP A 162 12.66 2.24 15.63
N SER A 163 11.98 3.40 15.74
CA SER A 163 10.58 3.44 16.17
C SER A 163 9.60 2.85 15.16
N PHE A 164 10.04 2.67 13.90
CA PHE A 164 9.25 2.09 12.81
C PHE A 164 9.68 0.66 12.47
N ARG A 165 10.61 0.06 13.22
CA ARG A 165 11.01 -1.33 13.03
C ARG A 165 9.94 -2.28 13.55
N VAL A 166 9.81 -3.42 12.88
CA VAL A 166 9.01 -4.55 13.34
C VAL A 166 9.95 -5.67 13.70
N ASP A 167 10.30 -5.74 14.98
CA ASP A 167 11.05 -6.86 15.52
C ASP A 167 10.08 -8.01 15.84
N GLY A 168 10.46 -9.23 15.50
CA GLY A 168 9.60 -10.39 15.67
C GLY A 168 10.18 -11.68 15.11
N GLU A 169 9.48 -12.78 15.38
CA GLU A 169 9.90 -14.15 15.05
C GLU A 169 10.11 -14.39 13.54
N TYR A 170 9.46 -13.58 12.70
CA TYR A 170 9.52 -13.63 11.24
C TYR A 170 10.28 -12.45 10.64
N ALA A 171 11.33 -11.99 11.33
CA ALA A 171 12.23 -10.96 10.84
C ALA A 171 12.85 -11.35 9.49
N ILE A 172 12.96 -10.35 8.62
CA ILE A 172 13.66 -10.41 7.34
C ILE A 172 14.74 -9.36 7.39
N THR A 173 15.99 -9.78 7.20
CA THR A 173 17.15 -8.89 7.18
C THR A 173 17.74 -8.82 5.79
N ARG A 174 18.52 -7.77 5.58
CA ARG A 174 19.24 -7.53 4.34
C ARG A 174 20.13 -8.73 4.00
N LYS A 175 19.98 -9.25 2.78
CA LYS A 175 20.67 -10.47 2.32
C LYS A 175 20.54 -11.68 3.27
N GLN A 176 19.51 -11.73 4.11
CA GLN A 176 19.35 -12.77 5.16
C GLN A 176 20.60 -12.93 6.05
N SER A 177 21.31 -11.82 6.29
CA SER A 177 22.58 -11.83 7.05
C SER A 177 22.40 -11.81 8.58
N GLY A 178 21.16 -11.64 9.06
CA GLY A 178 20.87 -11.34 10.47
C GLY A 178 21.11 -9.86 10.84
N GLN A 179 21.53 -9.01 9.88
CA GLN A 179 21.78 -7.59 10.11
C GLN A 179 20.96 -6.71 9.16
N GLY A 180 20.49 -5.56 9.67
CA GLY A 180 19.73 -4.60 8.88
C GLY A 180 18.31 -5.10 8.58
N LEU A 181 17.48 -5.09 9.62
CA LEU A 181 16.06 -5.47 9.56
C LEU A 181 15.30 -4.67 8.49
N LEU A 182 14.58 -5.38 7.62
CA LEU A 182 13.79 -4.80 6.53
C LEU A 182 12.30 -4.66 6.89
N ASN A 183 11.80 -5.44 7.85
CA ASN A 183 10.42 -5.31 8.32
C ASN A 183 10.22 -3.96 9.00
N SER A 184 9.27 -3.20 8.47
CA SER A 184 8.94 -1.88 8.98
C SER A 184 7.43 -1.68 9.02
N LYS A 185 6.99 -0.71 9.80
CA LYS A 185 5.58 -0.36 9.97
C LYS A 185 5.34 1.13 9.80
N ILE A 186 4.13 1.46 9.40
CA ILE A 186 3.60 2.83 9.41
C ILE A 186 3.01 3.09 10.79
N VAL A 187 3.32 4.24 11.38
CA VAL A 187 2.79 4.66 12.68
C VAL A 187 2.11 6.00 12.52
N ASP A 188 0.82 6.09 12.84
CA ASP A 188 0.02 7.32 12.74
C ASP A 188 0.10 8.02 11.38
N GLY A 189 0.07 7.23 10.30
CA GLY A 189 0.19 7.73 8.93
C GLY A 189 1.57 8.31 8.60
N ARG A 190 2.61 7.96 9.36
CA ARG A 190 3.97 8.45 9.16
C ARG A 190 4.96 7.29 9.10
N TRP A 191 6.07 7.55 8.41
CA TRP A 191 7.25 6.71 8.43
C TRP A 191 8.50 7.58 8.29
N LYS A 192 9.60 7.17 8.93
CA LYS A 192 10.89 7.86 8.84
C LYS A 192 12.04 6.88 8.68
N GLY A 193 13.08 7.34 8.00
CA GLY A 193 14.28 6.56 7.76
C GLY A 193 15.45 7.40 7.26
N GLY A 194 16.54 6.72 6.93
CA GLY A 194 17.73 7.29 6.30
C GLY A 194 18.01 6.60 4.97
N LEU A 195 18.47 7.39 3.99
CA LEU A 195 19.02 6.88 2.74
C LEU A 195 20.52 7.17 2.70
N TYR A 196 21.33 6.18 2.37
CA TYR A 196 22.78 6.25 2.33
C TYR A 196 23.26 5.83 0.94
N ILE A 197 23.91 6.72 0.20
CA ILE A 197 24.37 6.45 -1.17
C ILE A 197 25.85 6.07 -1.15
N TYR A 198 26.16 4.82 -1.50
CA TYR A 198 27.54 4.29 -1.49
C TYR A 198 28.22 4.37 -2.85
N SER A 199 27.47 4.21 -3.94
CA SER A 199 28.02 4.25 -5.29
C SER A 199 28.45 5.67 -5.68
N LEU A 200 29.73 5.86 -5.99
CA LEU A 200 30.29 7.15 -6.44
C LEU A 200 29.50 7.77 -7.61
N LYS A 201 29.12 6.93 -8.59
CA LYS A 201 28.29 7.36 -9.73
C LYS A 201 26.96 7.99 -9.30
N HIS A 202 26.33 7.44 -8.26
CA HIS A 202 25.08 7.96 -7.72
C HIS A 202 25.28 9.11 -6.73
N GLN A 203 26.50 9.31 -6.21
CA GLN A 203 26.84 10.46 -5.40
C GLN A 203 27.08 11.72 -6.24
N GLU A 204 27.62 11.56 -7.45
CA GLU A 204 27.83 12.65 -8.43
C GLU A 204 26.50 13.17 -8.99
N ASP A 205 25.58 12.27 -9.35
CA ASP A 205 24.20 12.58 -9.74
C ASP A 205 23.21 11.67 -8.99
N ASP A 206 22.66 12.21 -7.90
CA ASP A 206 21.72 11.52 -7.04
C ASP A 206 20.28 11.51 -7.59
N ALA A 207 19.96 12.33 -8.61
CA ALA A 207 18.58 12.58 -9.01
C ALA A 207 17.86 11.29 -9.45
N ARG A 208 18.58 10.40 -10.16
CA ARG A 208 18.04 9.10 -10.55
C ARG A 208 17.87 8.16 -9.35
N CYS A 209 18.81 8.16 -8.41
CA CYS A 209 18.73 7.39 -7.17
C CYS A 209 17.51 7.82 -6.35
N LEU A 210 17.37 9.13 -6.09
CA LEU A 210 16.26 9.68 -5.31
C LEU A 210 14.90 9.35 -5.93
N ARG A 211 14.75 9.45 -7.25
CA ARG A 211 13.52 9.02 -7.95
C ARG A 211 13.25 7.52 -7.81
N SER A 212 14.28 6.69 -7.94
CA SER A 212 14.18 5.24 -7.78
C SER A 212 13.74 4.85 -6.37
N VAL A 213 14.35 5.46 -5.36
CA VAL A 213 14.00 5.25 -3.94
C VAL A 213 12.56 5.67 -3.67
N LYS A 214 12.16 6.85 -4.15
CA LYS A 214 10.78 7.35 -4.00
C LYS A 214 9.76 6.38 -4.60
N ALA A 215 10.01 5.92 -5.82
CA ALA A 215 9.13 4.98 -6.51
C ALA A 215 9.05 3.61 -5.82
N ALA A 216 10.20 3.05 -5.44
CA ALA A 216 10.26 1.75 -4.78
C ALA A 216 9.62 1.78 -3.39
N LEU A 217 9.86 2.84 -2.61
CA LEU A 217 9.27 3.01 -1.29
C LEU A 217 7.74 3.17 -1.39
N ALA A 218 7.25 3.98 -2.33
CA ALA A 218 5.82 4.11 -2.57
C ALA A 218 5.16 2.76 -2.92
N ARG A 219 5.77 1.98 -3.83
CA ARG A 219 5.27 0.65 -4.21
C ARG A 219 5.35 -0.38 -3.10
N ALA A 220 6.25 -0.21 -2.14
CA ALA A 220 6.31 -1.08 -0.96
C ALA A 220 5.22 -0.72 0.07
N MET A 221 4.95 0.58 0.27
CA MET A 221 4.04 1.07 1.29
C MET A 221 2.57 1.07 0.85
N LEU A 222 2.26 1.46 -0.39
CA LEU A 222 0.87 1.60 -0.85
C LEU A 222 0.07 0.28 -0.77
N PRO A 223 0.59 -0.89 -1.14
CA PRO A 223 -0.13 -2.15 -0.95
C PRO A 223 -0.47 -2.46 0.52
N ALA A 224 0.31 -1.95 1.47
CA ALA A 224 0.02 -2.10 2.90
C ALA A 224 -1.17 -1.26 3.36
N LEU A 225 -1.56 -0.24 2.59
CA LEU A 225 -2.61 0.71 2.92
C LEU A 225 -3.99 0.34 2.36
N THR A 226 -4.12 -0.81 1.69
CA THR A 226 -5.43 -1.24 1.18
C THR A 226 -6.40 -1.51 2.32
N SER A 227 -7.64 -1.05 2.15
CA SER A 227 -8.75 -1.30 3.08
C SER A 227 -9.43 -2.65 2.87
N ARG A 228 -8.99 -3.42 1.87
CA ARG A 228 -9.56 -4.69 1.43
C ARG A 228 -8.72 -5.88 1.89
N VAL A 229 -8.57 -6.89 1.04
CA VAL A 229 -7.76 -8.08 1.32
C VAL A 229 -6.33 -7.78 0.90
N ARG A 230 -5.38 -8.07 1.78
CA ARG A 230 -3.95 -8.01 1.50
C ARG A 230 -3.35 -9.38 1.73
N CYS A 231 -2.48 -9.84 0.83
CA CYS A 231 -1.68 -11.04 1.00
C CYS A 231 -0.20 -10.67 0.88
N SER A 232 0.61 -11.06 1.87
CA SER A 232 2.06 -10.95 1.81
C SER A 232 2.67 -12.33 1.95
N ILE A 233 3.57 -12.68 1.02
CA ILE A 233 4.35 -13.89 1.06
C ILE A 233 5.83 -13.50 1.05
N ASN A 234 6.54 -13.84 2.11
CA ASN A 234 7.95 -13.49 2.28
C ASN A 234 8.75 -14.68 2.80
N GLN A 235 10.07 -14.62 2.72
CA GLN A 235 10.96 -15.63 3.30
C GLN A 235 11.71 -15.04 4.50
N PRO A 236 11.29 -15.33 5.75
CA PRO A 236 12.02 -14.95 6.96
C PRO A 236 13.44 -15.51 6.97
N ASP A 237 14.36 -14.87 7.70
CA ASP A 237 15.79 -15.24 7.70
C ASP A 237 16.06 -16.68 8.14
N ARG A 238 15.28 -17.16 9.12
CA ARG A 238 15.41 -18.51 9.66
C ARG A 238 14.83 -19.60 8.75
N TYR A 239 14.18 -19.21 7.64
CA TYR A 239 13.52 -20.15 6.75
C TYR A 239 14.52 -20.68 5.73
N GLN A 240 14.45 -21.98 5.46
CA GLN A 240 15.24 -22.59 4.40
C GLN A 240 14.71 -22.17 3.03
N TYR A 241 15.55 -22.33 1.99
CA TYR A 241 15.12 -22.13 0.61
C TYR A 241 13.91 -23.03 0.28
N GLY A 242 12.83 -22.43 -0.22
CA GLY A 242 11.57 -23.12 -0.48
C GLY A 242 10.57 -23.15 0.68
N ALA A 243 10.90 -22.53 1.82
CA ALA A 243 9.96 -22.24 2.91
C ALA A 243 9.58 -20.75 2.88
N TRP A 244 8.28 -20.47 2.99
CA TRP A 244 7.72 -19.14 2.85
C TRP A 244 6.69 -18.87 3.94
N ARG A 245 6.66 -17.65 4.44
CA ARG A 245 5.65 -17.18 5.39
C ARG A 245 4.55 -16.44 4.63
N VAL A 246 3.31 -16.86 4.81
CA VAL A 246 2.13 -16.19 4.28
C VAL A 246 1.36 -15.52 5.40
N ARG A 247 0.95 -14.28 5.14
CA ARG A 247 0.04 -13.52 5.98
C ARG A 247 -1.01 -12.87 5.08
N ILE A 248 -2.28 -13.13 5.37
CA ILE A 248 -3.42 -12.51 4.73
C ILE A 248 -4.16 -11.68 5.78
N THR A 249 -4.38 -10.41 5.49
CA THR A 249 -5.15 -9.51 6.36
C THR A 249 -6.38 -9.02 5.61
N ILE A 250 -7.53 -8.99 6.28
CA ILE A 250 -8.73 -8.31 5.80
C ILE A 250 -8.85 -6.95 6.48
N GLY A 251 -9.01 -5.90 5.69
CA GLY A 251 -9.07 -4.53 6.18
C GLY A 251 -10.38 -4.21 6.90
N PRO A 252 -10.44 -3.02 7.54
CA PRO A 252 -11.52 -2.63 8.45
C PRO A 252 -12.89 -2.57 7.79
N VAL A 253 -12.96 -2.27 6.49
CA VAL A 253 -14.21 -2.28 5.72
C VAL A 253 -14.83 -3.68 5.72
N ILE A 254 -14.01 -4.70 5.46
CA ILE A 254 -14.46 -6.10 5.43
C ILE A 254 -14.78 -6.56 6.85
N GLN A 255 -13.95 -6.22 7.84
CA GLN A 255 -14.21 -6.58 9.24
C GLN A 255 -15.52 -5.96 9.75
N GLY A 256 -15.78 -4.69 9.44
CA GLY A 256 -17.02 -4.01 9.77
C GLY A 256 -18.24 -4.64 9.09
N PHE A 257 -18.11 -5.07 7.83
CA PHE A 257 -19.15 -5.83 7.14
C PHE A 257 -19.46 -7.17 7.83
N LEU A 258 -18.42 -7.91 8.25
CA LEU A 258 -18.60 -9.21 8.89
C LEU A 258 -19.22 -9.10 10.29
N GLY A 259 -19.11 -7.95 10.95
CA GLY A 259 -19.76 -7.70 12.24
C GLY A 259 -19.35 -8.68 13.35
N GLY A 260 -18.08 -9.13 13.32
CA GLY A 260 -17.56 -10.16 14.24
C GLY A 260 -17.78 -11.61 13.79
N SER A 261 -18.47 -11.83 12.67
CA SER A 261 -18.57 -13.16 12.06
C SER A 261 -17.20 -13.63 11.56
N ARG A 262 -16.92 -14.93 11.74
CA ARG A 262 -15.68 -15.53 11.23
C ARG A 262 -15.76 -15.67 9.72
N LEU A 263 -14.72 -15.21 9.03
CA LEU A 263 -14.52 -15.53 7.62
C LEU A 263 -13.75 -16.84 7.53
N VAL A 264 -14.36 -17.85 6.89
CA VAL A 264 -13.74 -19.14 6.56
C VAL A 264 -13.57 -19.24 5.06
N PHE A 265 -12.49 -19.88 4.60
CA PHE A 265 -12.24 -20.08 3.17
C PHE A 265 -11.57 -21.43 2.92
N ALA A 266 -11.90 -22.05 1.80
CA ALA A 266 -11.23 -23.27 1.37
C ALA A 266 -9.84 -22.94 0.82
N LEU A 267 -8.82 -23.68 1.25
CA LEU A 267 -7.49 -23.55 0.68
C LEU A 267 -7.50 -24.02 -0.78
N PRO A 268 -6.91 -23.24 -1.71
CA PRO A 268 -6.80 -23.65 -3.09
C PRO A 268 -5.91 -24.89 -3.20
N LYS A 269 -6.13 -25.68 -4.26
CA LYS A 269 -5.21 -26.79 -4.59
C LYS A 269 -3.94 -26.20 -5.16
N LEU A 270 -2.83 -26.35 -4.43
CA LEU A 270 -1.51 -25.86 -4.83
C LEU A 270 -0.60 -27.07 -5.10
N PRO A 271 -0.45 -27.51 -6.37
CA PRO A 271 0.41 -28.64 -6.71
C PRO A 271 1.82 -28.48 -6.15
N LYS A 272 2.35 -29.53 -5.51
CA LYS A 272 3.71 -29.55 -4.94
C LYS A 272 3.98 -28.45 -3.90
N ARG A 273 2.93 -27.92 -3.26
CA ARG A 273 3.02 -27.03 -2.10
C ARG A 273 2.39 -27.69 -0.89
N LEU A 274 3.05 -27.60 0.25
CA LEU A 274 2.49 -27.96 1.55
C LEU A 274 2.17 -26.68 2.31
N VAL A 275 0.93 -26.54 2.77
CA VAL A 275 0.48 -25.40 3.58
C VAL A 275 0.32 -25.87 5.02
N VAL A 276 1.05 -25.24 5.95
CA VAL A 276 0.97 -25.49 7.39
C VAL A 276 0.40 -24.24 8.04
N MET A 277 -0.86 -24.28 8.44
CA MET A 277 -1.53 -23.13 9.07
C MET A 277 -1.07 -22.94 10.51
N ASP A 278 -1.01 -21.68 10.93
CA ASP A 278 -0.76 -21.36 12.33
C ASP A 278 -1.86 -21.88 13.25
N LYS A 279 -1.50 -22.04 14.53
CA LYS A 279 -2.47 -22.39 15.57
C LYS A 279 -3.63 -21.38 15.58
N GLY A 280 -4.86 -21.87 15.44
CA GLY A 280 -6.07 -21.06 15.40
C GLY A 280 -6.46 -20.56 14.00
N CYS A 281 -5.59 -20.65 13.00
CA CYS A 281 -5.89 -20.29 11.61
C CYS A 281 -6.50 -21.45 10.80
N MET A 282 -6.63 -22.65 11.39
CA MET A 282 -7.28 -23.82 10.80
C MET A 282 -8.68 -24.00 11.39
N PHE A 283 -9.69 -24.08 10.52
CA PHE A 283 -11.06 -24.45 10.90
C PHE A 283 -11.29 -25.95 10.75
N ASP A 284 -10.83 -26.50 9.63
CA ASP A 284 -10.90 -27.93 9.27
C ASP A 284 -9.76 -28.28 8.29
N VAL A 285 -9.61 -29.54 7.92
CA VAL A 285 -8.65 -30.01 6.93
C VAL A 285 -8.87 -29.28 5.60
N GLY A 286 -7.88 -28.46 5.22
CA GLY A 286 -7.96 -27.66 3.99
C GLY A 286 -8.86 -26.42 4.09
N VAL A 287 -9.28 -26.02 5.28
CA VAL A 287 -10.13 -24.83 5.49
C VAL A 287 -9.47 -23.87 6.47
N GLY A 288 -9.17 -22.66 5.99
CA GLY A 288 -8.62 -21.58 6.80
C GLY A 288 -9.71 -20.74 7.47
N VAL A 289 -9.40 -20.15 8.62
CA VAL A 289 -10.25 -19.17 9.32
C VAL A 289 -9.45 -17.96 9.75
N PHE A 290 -10.01 -16.77 9.51
CA PHE A 290 -9.41 -15.52 9.97
C PHE A 290 -9.63 -15.34 11.48
N GLN A 291 -8.56 -15.01 12.19
CA GLN A 291 -8.55 -14.61 13.59
C GLN A 291 -8.28 -13.11 13.65
N ASN A 292 -9.22 -12.33 14.18
CA ASN A 292 -9.09 -10.87 14.31
C ASN A 292 -8.67 -10.16 13.01
N GLY A 293 -9.23 -10.63 11.88
CA GLY A 293 -8.92 -10.07 10.57
C GLY A 293 -7.60 -10.54 9.95
N GLU A 294 -6.92 -11.52 10.54
CA GLU A 294 -5.66 -12.06 10.04
C GLU A 294 -5.74 -13.59 9.86
N TRP A 295 -5.09 -14.09 8.81
CA TRP A 295 -4.82 -15.50 8.61
C TRP A 295 -3.35 -15.68 8.24
N SER A 296 -2.69 -16.67 8.83
CA SER A 296 -1.27 -16.93 8.62
C SER A 296 -0.97 -18.41 8.48
N ALA A 297 0.05 -18.70 7.66
CA ALA A 297 0.52 -20.05 7.40
C ALA A 297 1.95 -20.04 6.88
N ASP A 298 2.61 -21.19 6.96
CA ASP A 298 3.87 -21.46 6.29
C ASP A 298 3.62 -22.33 5.05
N ILE A 299 4.34 -22.03 3.97
CA ILE A 299 4.26 -22.75 2.71
C ILE A 299 5.63 -23.33 2.38
N TYR A 300 5.65 -24.63 2.11
CA TYR A 300 6.85 -25.37 1.76
C TYR A 300 6.72 -25.96 0.36
N SER A 301 7.83 -26.02 -0.37
CA SER A 301 7.95 -26.94 -1.50
C SER A 301 7.83 -28.40 -1.04
N ASN A 302 7.06 -29.21 -1.77
CA ASN A 302 6.76 -30.60 -1.37
C ASN A 302 7.18 -31.60 -2.45
N GLY A 303 8.23 -32.38 -2.17
CA GLY A 303 8.71 -33.45 -3.05
C GLY A 303 9.34 -32.98 -4.36
N ILE A 304 9.69 -31.69 -4.47
CA ILE A 304 10.40 -31.10 -5.60
C ILE A 304 11.22 -29.89 -5.13
N PRO A 305 12.39 -29.62 -5.72
CA PRO A 305 13.12 -28.37 -5.50
C PRO A 305 12.29 -27.12 -5.85
N GLU A 306 12.50 -26.03 -5.11
CA GLU A 306 11.72 -24.78 -5.27
C GLU A 306 11.84 -24.17 -6.66
N ASP A 307 13.05 -24.21 -7.24
CA ASP A 307 13.36 -23.74 -8.60
C ASP A 307 12.63 -24.53 -9.69
N LYS A 308 12.20 -25.76 -9.38
CA LYS A 308 11.46 -26.65 -10.27
C LYS A 308 9.98 -26.74 -9.91
N ASN A 309 9.52 -26.01 -8.90
CA ASN A 309 8.14 -26.08 -8.45
C ASN A 309 7.20 -25.50 -9.53
N PRO A 310 6.22 -26.27 -10.03
CA PRO A 310 5.32 -25.78 -11.08
C PRO A 310 4.41 -24.63 -10.61
N THR A 311 4.21 -24.48 -9.29
CA THR A 311 3.39 -23.43 -8.71
C THR A 311 4.29 -22.40 -8.03
N GLY A 312 4.69 -21.37 -8.77
CA GLY A 312 5.50 -20.27 -8.24
C GLY A 312 4.78 -19.44 -7.18
N ILE A 313 5.52 -18.71 -6.35
CA ILE A 313 4.97 -17.94 -5.22
C ILE A 313 3.96 -16.86 -5.65
N ALA A 314 4.17 -16.22 -6.81
CA ALA A 314 3.19 -15.30 -7.37
C ALA A 314 1.84 -15.98 -7.66
N GLN A 315 1.87 -17.22 -8.18
CA GLN A 315 0.65 -18.00 -8.40
C GLN A 315 0.01 -18.42 -7.08
N VAL A 316 0.80 -18.85 -6.09
CA VAL A 316 0.29 -19.16 -4.74
C VAL A 316 -0.46 -17.96 -4.16
N LYS A 317 0.11 -16.76 -4.25
CA LYS A 317 -0.54 -15.53 -3.78
C LYS A 317 -1.86 -15.25 -4.50
N ALA A 318 -1.87 -15.37 -5.84
CA ALA A 318 -3.07 -15.15 -6.65
C ALA A 318 -4.20 -16.13 -6.29
N GLU A 319 -3.90 -17.43 -6.18
CA GLU A 319 -4.86 -18.47 -5.81
C GLU A 319 -5.43 -18.27 -4.40
N LEU A 320 -4.59 -17.88 -3.43
CA LEU A 320 -5.04 -17.57 -2.07
C LEU A 320 -5.95 -16.34 -2.03
N LEU A 321 -5.57 -15.26 -2.71
CA LEU A 321 -6.42 -14.07 -2.82
C LEU A 321 -7.74 -14.37 -3.51
N GLN A 322 -7.73 -15.19 -4.56
CA GLN A 322 -8.94 -15.63 -5.24
C GLN A 322 -9.86 -16.42 -4.30
N ALA A 323 -9.31 -17.38 -3.54
CA ALA A 323 -10.09 -18.18 -2.59
C ALA A 323 -10.74 -17.31 -1.49
N VAL A 324 -10.00 -16.34 -0.94
CA VAL A 324 -10.54 -15.41 0.06
C VAL A 324 -11.62 -14.50 -0.55
N ASN A 325 -11.41 -13.99 -1.76
CA ASN A 325 -12.40 -13.18 -2.46
C ASN A 325 -13.68 -13.96 -2.79
N GLN A 326 -13.57 -15.24 -3.16
CA GLN A 326 -14.73 -16.13 -3.37
C GLN A 326 -15.49 -16.37 -2.06
N ALA A 327 -14.79 -16.59 -0.95
CA ALA A 327 -15.41 -16.72 0.36
C ALA A 327 -16.17 -15.45 0.75
N LEU A 328 -15.56 -14.27 0.56
CA LEU A 328 -16.21 -12.98 0.78
C LEU A 328 -17.47 -12.81 -0.08
N GLN A 329 -17.41 -13.14 -1.37
CA GLN A 329 -18.58 -13.12 -2.23
C GLN A 329 -19.69 -14.05 -1.72
N GLY A 330 -19.34 -15.23 -1.22
CA GLY A 330 -20.27 -16.17 -0.59
C GLY A 330 -20.97 -15.62 0.66
N THR A 331 -20.32 -14.72 1.40
CA THR A 331 -20.94 -14.00 2.53
C THR A 331 -21.87 -12.85 2.11
N GLY A 332 -21.97 -12.57 0.81
CA GLY A 332 -22.69 -11.40 0.29
C GLY A 332 -21.86 -10.12 0.31
N PHE A 333 -20.59 -10.18 0.74
CA PHE A 333 -19.65 -9.09 0.52
C PHE A 333 -19.34 -9.02 -0.97
N THR A 334 -20.12 -8.21 -1.68
CA THR A 334 -19.80 -7.92 -3.07
C THR A 334 -18.71 -6.86 -3.08
N VAL A 335 -17.59 -7.17 -3.74
CA VAL A 335 -16.50 -6.22 -4.07
C VAL A 335 -17.05 -4.96 -4.78
N ARG A 336 -18.25 -5.12 -5.36
CA ARG A 336 -19.20 -4.09 -5.81
C ARG A 336 -19.71 -3.28 -4.62
N ALA A 337 -18.91 -2.30 -4.23
CA ALA A 337 -19.16 -1.39 -3.13
C ALA A 337 -20.64 -0.95 -3.02
N ARG A 338 -21.35 -1.46 -2.02
CA ARG A 338 -22.47 -0.74 -1.39
C ARG A 338 -21.91 0.26 -0.38
N GLU A 339 -20.86 0.98 -0.77
CA GLU A 339 -20.31 2.01 0.06
C GLU A 339 -20.96 3.34 -0.30
N ARG A 340 -21.82 3.80 0.60
CA ARG A 340 -22.04 5.24 0.83
C ARG A 340 -20.77 5.88 1.40
N SER A 341 -19.59 5.59 0.83
CA SER A 341 -18.31 6.05 1.33
C SER A 341 -18.22 7.55 1.09
N ARG A 342 -18.30 8.28 2.20
CA ARG A 342 -17.93 9.69 2.27
C ARG A 342 -16.50 9.93 1.76
N ALA A 343 -15.64 8.92 1.60
CA ALA A 343 -14.27 9.10 1.09
C ALA A 343 -14.23 9.48 -0.40
N CYS A 344 -15.09 8.91 -1.26
CA CYS A 344 -15.24 9.39 -2.64
C CYS A 344 -15.88 10.78 -2.71
N ARG A 345 -16.66 11.21 -1.70
CA ARG A 345 -17.15 12.61 -1.61
C ARG A 345 -16.14 13.57 -0.99
N SER A 346 -15.33 13.14 -0.01
CA SER A 346 -14.30 13.97 0.62
C SER A 346 -13.06 14.13 -0.26
N LEU A 347 -12.89 13.25 -1.25
CA LEU A 347 -11.96 13.41 -2.37
C LEU A 347 -12.15 14.74 -3.13
N PHE A 348 -13.29 15.43 -2.98
CA PHE A 348 -13.63 16.61 -3.81
C PHE A 348 -14.07 17.87 -3.06
N LEU A 349 -14.16 17.87 -1.73
CA LEU A 349 -14.53 19.09 -0.98
C LEU A 349 -13.33 19.89 -0.42
N THR A 350 -12.09 19.43 -0.59
CA THR A 350 -10.88 20.21 -0.24
C THR A 350 -10.24 20.86 -1.46
N GLY A 351 -11.05 21.43 -2.35
CA GLY A 351 -10.58 22.43 -3.30
C GLY A 351 -10.21 23.71 -2.52
N ARG A 352 -8.90 23.98 -2.43
CA ARG A 352 -8.35 25.27 -1.95
C ARG A 352 -9.11 26.44 -2.58
N GLU A 353 -9.84 27.20 -1.78
CA GLU A 353 -9.97 28.64 -2.04
C GLU A 353 -8.67 29.33 -1.62
N PRO A 354 -8.10 30.25 -2.42
CA PRO A 354 -7.07 31.15 -1.95
C PRO A 354 -7.72 32.24 -1.09
N GLY A 355 -8.06 31.88 0.15
CA GLY A 355 -8.58 32.79 1.16
C GLY A 355 -7.47 33.64 1.76
N ASN A 356 -7.42 34.89 1.33
CA ASN A 356 -6.58 35.98 1.81
C ASN A 356 -6.78 36.22 3.32
N ALA A 357 -5.98 35.58 4.17
CA ALA A 357 -6.03 35.77 5.63
C ALA A 357 -5.01 36.83 6.06
N LYS A 358 -5.52 38.04 6.32
CA LYS A 358 -4.81 39.09 7.09
C LYS A 358 -4.46 38.55 8.48
N ALA A 359 -3.20 38.72 8.87
CA ALA A 359 -2.71 38.42 10.20
C ALA A 359 -3.40 39.29 11.28
N PRO A 360 -3.81 38.74 12.43
CA PRO A 360 -4.15 39.55 13.58
C PRO A 360 -2.86 39.98 14.30
N ARG A 361 -2.69 41.31 14.43
CA ARG A 361 -1.73 41.92 15.36
C ARG A 361 -2.12 41.54 16.79
N VAL A 362 -1.29 40.74 17.46
CA VAL A 362 -1.36 40.56 18.90
C VAL A 362 -0.59 41.71 19.56
N PHE A 363 -1.34 42.55 20.29
CA PHE A 363 -0.82 43.52 21.23
C PHE A 363 -0.29 42.79 22.47
N LEU A 364 1.01 42.84 22.72
CA LEU A 364 1.58 42.54 24.03
C LEU A 364 1.47 43.80 24.89
N LYS A 365 0.57 43.80 25.88
CA LYS A 365 0.67 44.70 27.03
C LYS A 365 1.49 43.98 28.11
N SER A 366 2.72 44.44 28.28
CA SER A 366 3.52 44.22 29.48
C SER A 366 2.88 44.96 30.65
N ASN A 367 2.63 44.27 31.76
CA ASN A 367 2.51 44.90 33.07
C ASN A 367 3.42 44.11 34.01
N ALA A 368 4.50 44.77 34.41
CA ALA A 368 5.31 44.42 35.56
C ALA A 368 4.92 45.37 36.70
N VAL A 369 4.59 44.84 37.88
CA VAL A 369 4.84 45.53 39.16
C VAL A 369 5.17 44.49 40.23
N ASN A 370 6.29 44.75 40.90
CA ASN A 370 6.89 44.07 42.04
C ASN A 370 6.04 44.12 43.33
N ALA A 371 6.25 43.16 44.22
CA ALA A 371 6.43 43.44 45.65
C ALA A 371 7.15 42.28 46.36
N MET A 372 8.37 42.57 46.85
CA MET A 372 9.09 41.84 47.90
C MET A 372 8.46 42.11 49.28
N PHE A 373 8.54 41.15 50.21
CA PHE A 373 9.14 41.25 51.56
C PHE A 373 8.97 39.89 52.28
N SER A 374 10.08 39.18 52.55
CA SER A 374 10.62 38.71 53.86
C SER A 374 9.56 38.40 54.96
N THR A 375 9.70 37.37 55.81
CA THR A 375 10.86 37.12 56.69
C THR A 375 10.81 35.72 57.32
N VAL A 376 11.98 35.31 57.81
CA VAL A 376 12.37 34.07 58.49
C VAL A 376 11.90 34.04 59.96
N SER A 377 11.71 32.81 60.48
CA SER A 377 11.52 32.36 61.89
C SER A 377 10.09 32.23 62.38
#